data_AF-A0A672FFX5-F1
#
_entry.id   AF-A0A672FFX5-F1
#
_cell.length_a   1.000
_cell.length_b   1.000
_cell.length_c   1.000
_cell.angle_alpha   90.00
_cell.angle_beta   90.00
_cell.angle_gamma   90.00
#
_symmetry.space_group_name_H-M   'P 1'
#
loop_
_entity.id
_entity.type
_entity.pdbx_description
1 polymer ?
#
loop_
_entity_poly.entity_id
_entity_poly.type
_entity_poly.pdbx_seq_one_letter_code
_entity_poly.pdbx_strand_id
1 'polypeptide(L)'
;MAWALKLPLTDEVIESGLVQDFDASLSGIGQELGAGAYSMSDVLALPIFKQEESNLPPDSDNKILPFQYVLCAATSPAVKLHDETLTYLNQGQSYEIRMLDNRKIGELPEITGKMVKSIIRVVFHDRRLQYTEHQQLEGWRWNRPGDRILDLDIPMSVGIIDPRANPTQLNTVEFLWDPSKRTSVFIQVHCISTEFTMRKHGGEKGVPFRIQIDTFKENEGGEYTEHLHSASCQVKVFKPKGADRKQKTDREKMEKRAPQEKEKYQPSYETTILTEVSAVARYLAVPVTVVCLVQCSPWPEVTYVNNSPSPGFNSSHNSFPNLLPAATPQDAQQWLHRNRFSPFCRLFTNFSGADLLKLTREDVIQICGPADGIRLFNALKGRVVRPRLTIYVCQESQQAREQQLKHENGDASASTFFVYHAIYLEELTAGELTEKIAQLFSISPRQINQIFKQGPTGIHVLVSDEMIQNFQDEVCFILDTMKGTESQWDFFFLLMIH
;
A
#
# COMPACT_ATOMS: atom_id res chain seq x y z
N MET A 1 -77.26 -0.61 -11.86
CA MET A 1 -76.21 -1.30 -11.07
C MET A 1 -75.22 -0.21 -10.63
N ALA A 2 -75.45 0.67 -9.65
CA ALA A 2 -75.90 0.49 -8.26
C ALA A 2 -75.02 -0.58 -7.56
N TRP A 3 -74.26 -0.35 -6.48
CA TRP A 3 -74.41 0.50 -5.28
C TRP A 3 -72.98 0.91 -4.80
N ALA A 4 -72.61 2.10 -4.27
CA ALA A 4 -73.17 2.99 -3.22
C ALA A 4 -73.00 2.39 -1.79
N LEU A 5 -72.18 2.95 -0.89
CA LEU A 5 -72.48 3.95 0.18
C LEU A 5 -71.38 3.77 1.28
N LYS A 6 -71.02 4.65 2.22
CA LYS A 6 -71.71 5.78 2.88
C LYS A 6 -70.69 6.56 3.72
N LEU A 7 -70.74 7.90 3.69
CA LEU A 7 -70.37 8.78 4.82
C LEU A 7 -71.59 8.91 5.76
N PRO A 8 -71.40 9.42 6.99
CA PRO A 8 -72.12 10.65 7.31
C PRO A 8 -71.31 11.69 8.10
N LEU A 9 -71.65 12.95 7.82
CA LEU A 9 -71.34 14.20 8.54
C LEU A 9 -72.29 14.39 9.74
N THR A 10 -71.91 15.28 10.67
CA THR A 10 -72.65 16.41 11.31
C THR A 10 -71.83 16.89 12.52
N ASP A 11 -71.34 18.13 12.67
CA ASP A 11 -71.93 19.49 12.82
C ASP A 11 -72.20 19.93 14.28
N GLU A 12 -72.05 21.26 14.50
CA GLU A 12 -72.25 22.13 15.70
C GLU A 12 -71.00 22.43 16.56
N VAL A 13 -70.36 23.62 16.52
CA VAL A 13 -70.75 25.01 16.91
C VAL A 13 -70.89 25.18 18.44
N ILE A 14 -70.08 26.07 19.05
CA ILE A 14 -70.43 27.04 20.14
C ILE A 14 -69.20 27.93 20.51
N GLU A 15 -69.43 29.26 20.43
CA GLU A 15 -68.92 30.42 21.21
C GLU A 15 -67.41 30.63 21.43
N SER A 16 -66.76 31.68 20.92
CA SER A 16 -66.88 33.13 21.19
C SER A 16 -66.40 33.60 22.58
N GLY A 17 -65.24 34.27 22.60
CA GLY A 17 -65.07 35.60 23.20
C GLY A 17 -64.74 35.71 24.70
N LEU A 18 -63.56 36.26 24.99
CA LEU A 18 -63.18 37.25 26.03
C LEU A 18 -61.63 37.34 25.99
N VAL A 19 -60.98 38.19 25.19
CA VAL A 19 -60.82 39.65 25.26
C VAL A 19 -60.18 40.14 26.58
N GLN A 20 -58.88 40.46 26.44
CA GLN A 20 -58.17 41.67 26.89
C GLN A 20 -57.48 41.79 28.25
N ASP A 21 -56.30 42.42 28.11
CA ASP A 21 -55.56 43.32 29.00
C ASP A 21 -54.62 42.71 30.05
N PHE A 22 -53.31 42.80 29.78
CA PHE A 22 -52.49 43.89 30.33
C PHE A 22 -51.12 43.93 29.64
N ASP A 23 -51.01 44.82 28.65
CA ASP A 23 -49.74 45.38 28.19
C ASP A 23 -49.66 46.79 28.79
N ALA A 24 -48.59 47.07 29.54
CA ALA A 24 -48.35 48.38 30.12
C ALA A 24 -46.87 48.74 29.97
N SER A 25 -46.65 49.57 28.95
CA SER A 25 -45.79 50.75 28.95
C SER A 25 -44.28 50.57 28.87
N LEU A 26 -43.86 50.58 27.60
CA LEU A 26 -42.81 51.42 27.05
C LEU A 26 -42.57 52.73 27.84
N SER A 27 -41.31 53.02 28.14
CA SER A 27 -40.77 54.38 28.01
C SER A 27 -39.61 54.33 27.04
N GLY A 28 -39.84 54.90 25.86
CA GLY A 28 -38.82 55.19 24.86
C GLY A 28 -38.13 56.54 25.13
N ILE A 29 -37.38 56.96 24.10
CA ILE A 29 -36.53 58.17 23.97
C ILE A 29 -35.08 57.87 24.41
N GLY A 30 -34.09 57.70 23.54
CA GLY A 30 -33.92 58.12 22.15
C GLY A 30 -32.97 59.30 22.08
N GLN A 31 -31.73 59.10 21.61
CA GLN A 31 -31.04 60.10 20.78
C GLN A 31 -29.88 59.49 19.99
N GLU A 32 -29.82 59.96 18.75
CA GLU A 32 -28.98 59.57 17.62
C GLU A 32 -27.49 59.85 17.83
N LEU A 33 -26.62 59.19 17.05
CA LEU A 33 -25.65 59.83 16.14
C LEU A 33 -24.69 58.78 15.54
N GLY A 34 -24.59 58.79 14.20
CA GLY A 34 -23.33 58.50 13.49
C GLY A 34 -23.18 57.14 12.80
N ALA A 35 -23.64 57.04 11.55
CA ALA A 35 -23.07 56.10 10.58
C ALA A 35 -21.74 56.66 10.04
N GLY A 36 -20.68 55.84 10.01
CA GLY A 36 -19.38 56.20 9.44
C GLY A 36 -18.32 55.10 9.58
N ALA A 37 -18.29 54.19 8.61
CA ALA A 37 -17.18 53.31 8.20
C ALA A 37 -16.31 52.66 9.30
N TYR A 38 -16.69 51.46 9.74
CA TYR A 38 -15.78 50.55 10.46
C TYR A 38 -14.79 49.95 9.45
N SER A 39 -13.50 50.26 9.62
CA SER A 39 -12.40 49.72 8.83
C SER A 39 -12.26 48.21 9.05
N MET A 40 -12.45 47.41 8.00
CA MET A 40 -12.28 45.94 8.01
C MET A 40 -10.81 45.49 7.96
N SER A 41 -9.86 46.32 8.41
CA SER A 41 -8.43 46.00 8.37
C SER A 41 -7.84 45.45 9.69
N ASP A 42 -8.55 45.56 10.82
CA ASP A 42 -7.96 45.27 12.15
C ASP A 42 -8.56 44.06 12.88
N VAL A 43 -9.36 43.23 12.19
CA VAL A 43 -9.95 41.98 12.74
C VAL A 43 -9.09 40.73 12.45
N LEU A 44 -7.94 40.88 11.78
CA LEU A 44 -7.05 39.75 11.46
C LEU A 44 -5.83 39.60 12.37
N ALA A 45 -5.77 40.33 13.48
CA ALA A 45 -4.62 40.31 14.37
C ALA A 45 -4.99 40.05 15.84
N LEU A 46 -5.68 38.93 16.13
CA LEU A 46 -5.62 38.32 17.46
C LEU A 46 -5.53 36.78 17.38
N PRO A 47 -4.72 36.14 18.25
CA PRO A 47 -4.44 34.71 18.21
C PRO A 47 -5.62 33.91 18.78
N ILE A 48 -6.44 33.31 17.90
CA ILE A 48 -7.58 32.43 18.26
C ILE A 48 -7.10 30.99 18.54
N PHE A 49 -6.09 30.85 19.39
CA PHE A 49 -5.77 29.57 20.05
C PHE A 49 -5.56 29.83 21.53
N LYS A 50 -6.65 30.12 22.25
CA LYS A 50 -6.71 29.83 23.69
C LYS A 50 -7.03 28.35 23.85
N GLN A 51 -5.96 27.56 23.85
CA GLN A 51 -5.94 26.21 24.39
C GLN A 51 -6.16 26.35 25.90
N GLU A 52 -7.20 25.71 26.42
CA GLU A 52 -7.46 25.61 27.86
C GLU A 52 -6.25 24.90 28.50
N GLU A 53 -5.57 25.57 29.45
CA GLU A 53 -4.34 25.11 30.08
C GLU A 53 -4.55 23.77 30.79
N SER A 54 -4.03 22.69 30.20
CA SER A 54 -3.79 21.43 30.90
C SER A 54 -2.51 21.57 31.71
N ASN A 55 -2.63 21.43 33.04
CA ASN A 55 -1.51 21.40 33.98
C ASN A 55 -0.66 20.13 33.78
N LEU A 56 0.22 20.13 32.77
CA LEU A 56 1.28 19.14 32.58
C LEU A 56 2.64 19.84 32.41
N PRO A 57 3.74 19.25 32.90
CA PRO A 57 5.04 19.91 33.01
C PRO A 57 5.62 20.27 31.63
N PRO A 58 6.36 21.39 31.51
CA PRO A 58 6.85 21.89 30.23
C PRO A 58 8.20 21.25 29.90
N ASP A 59 8.21 19.97 29.52
CA ASP A 59 9.43 19.31 29.01
C ASP A 59 9.06 18.29 27.91
N SER A 60 8.65 18.82 26.77
CA SER A 60 8.92 18.18 25.48
C SER A 60 9.05 19.32 24.47
N ASP A 61 10.23 19.46 23.88
CA ASP A 61 10.41 20.31 22.70
C ASP A 61 9.31 19.95 21.69
N ASN A 62 8.29 20.81 21.56
CA ASN A 62 7.31 20.73 20.49
C ASN A 62 8.06 20.95 19.17
N LYS A 63 8.65 19.88 18.64
CA LYS A 63 9.25 19.87 17.31
C LYS A 63 8.11 20.08 16.32
N ILE A 64 7.94 21.34 15.95
CA ILE A 64 7.08 21.73 14.83
C ILE A 64 7.65 21.01 13.61
N LEU A 65 6.85 20.12 13.02
CA LEU A 65 7.25 19.37 11.83
C LEU A 65 7.37 20.33 10.64
N PRO A 66 8.32 20.10 9.70
CA PRO A 66 8.55 21.02 8.59
C PRO A 66 7.33 21.12 7.66
N PHE A 67 6.59 20.03 7.50
CA PHE A 67 5.33 20.01 6.75
C PHE A 67 4.21 19.51 7.64
N GLN A 68 3.03 20.10 7.48
CA GLN A 68 1.80 19.64 8.12
C GLN A 68 0.71 19.49 7.09
N TYR A 69 -0.04 18.39 7.15
CA TYR A 69 -1.17 18.16 6.27
C TYR A 69 -2.44 18.00 7.09
N VAL A 70 -3.48 18.72 6.68
CA VAL A 70 -4.74 18.76 7.42
C VAL A 70 -5.88 18.34 6.50
N LEU A 71 -6.41 17.14 6.73
CA LEU A 71 -7.63 16.68 6.10
C LEU A 71 -8.82 17.38 6.76
N CYS A 72 -9.59 18.15 5.99
CA CYS A 72 -10.74 18.92 6.47
C CYS A 72 -11.98 18.04 6.60
N ALA A 73 -11.87 17.01 7.44
CA ALA A 73 -12.93 16.11 7.83
C ALA A 73 -12.82 15.76 9.32
N ALA A 74 -13.97 15.62 9.98
CA ALA A 74 -14.03 15.47 11.43
C ALA A 74 -13.52 14.11 11.90
N THR A 75 -12.77 14.10 13.01
CA THR A 75 -12.33 12.86 13.64
C THR A 75 -13.49 12.17 14.35
N SER A 76 -13.45 10.84 14.41
CA SER A 76 -14.47 10.03 15.07
C SER A 76 -14.41 10.22 16.60
N PRO A 77 -15.55 10.48 17.26
CA PRO A 77 -15.62 10.54 18.73
C PRO A 77 -15.53 9.16 19.39
N ALA A 78 -15.53 8.06 18.61
CA ALA A 78 -15.56 6.70 19.11
C ALA A 78 -14.18 6.02 19.17
N VAL A 79 -13.10 6.80 19.11
CA VAL A 79 -11.71 6.33 19.18
C VAL A 79 -11.20 6.42 20.62
N LYS A 80 -10.50 5.39 21.11
CA LYS A 80 -9.96 5.38 22.49
C LYS A 80 -8.73 6.28 22.61
N LEU A 81 -8.44 6.75 23.82
CA LEU A 81 -7.36 7.73 24.08
C LEU A 81 -5.96 7.32 23.57
N HIS A 82 -5.66 6.02 23.55
CA HIS A 82 -4.36 5.48 23.11
C HIS A 82 -4.37 4.90 21.69
N ASP A 83 -5.52 4.94 21.00
CA ASP A 83 -5.62 4.49 19.61
C ASP A 83 -5.27 5.65 18.67
N GLU A 84 -4.97 5.34 17.41
CA GLU A 84 -4.78 6.40 16.41
C GLU A 84 -6.14 7.02 16.01
N THR A 85 -6.16 8.33 15.74
CA THR A 85 -7.34 9.04 15.26
C THR A 85 -7.90 8.39 13.99
N LEU A 86 -9.23 8.29 13.90
CA LEU A 86 -9.92 7.70 12.75
C LEU A 86 -10.93 8.69 12.18
N THR A 87 -10.96 8.80 10.85
CA THR A 87 -11.83 9.76 10.15
C THR A 87 -12.77 9.03 9.20
N TYR A 88 -14.03 9.46 9.15
CA TYR A 88 -15.04 8.84 8.30
C TYR A 88 -15.23 9.64 7.01
N LEU A 89 -15.10 8.97 5.87
CA LEU A 89 -15.25 9.58 4.54
C LEU A 89 -16.38 8.90 3.78
N ASN A 90 -17.05 9.65 2.91
CA ASN A 90 -18.05 9.15 1.98
C ASN A 90 -17.38 8.84 0.63
N GLN A 91 -17.77 7.71 0.05
CA GLN A 91 -17.33 7.28 -1.27
C GLN A 91 -17.62 8.35 -2.32
N GLY A 92 -16.60 8.75 -3.08
CA GLY A 92 -16.70 9.70 -4.20
C GLY A 92 -17.00 11.15 -3.80
N GLN A 93 -17.04 11.47 -2.50
CA GLN A 93 -17.14 12.87 -2.05
C GLN A 93 -15.74 13.50 -2.03
N SER A 94 -15.66 14.76 -2.48
CA SER A 94 -14.42 15.55 -2.44
C SER A 94 -14.13 16.02 -1.02
N TYR A 95 -12.92 15.73 -0.53
CA TYR A 95 -12.41 16.19 0.76
C TYR A 95 -11.15 17.02 0.58
N GLU A 96 -11.11 18.20 1.20
CA GLU A 96 -9.95 19.10 1.17
C GLU A 96 -8.83 18.56 2.07
N ILE A 97 -7.62 18.54 1.55
CA ILE A 97 -6.38 18.42 2.32
C ILE A 97 -5.60 19.72 2.13
N ARG A 98 -5.39 20.44 3.24
CA ARG A 98 -4.54 21.63 3.27
C ARG A 98 -3.08 21.21 3.41
N MET A 99 -2.25 21.72 2.50
CA MET A 99 -0.80 21.50 2.48
C MET A 99 -0.15 22.70 3.16
N LEU A 100 0.42 22.50 4.36
CA LEU A 100 0.98 23.58 5.17
C LEU A 100 2.49 23.41 5.31
N ASP A 101 3.18 24.53 5.15
CA ASP A 101 4.60 24.68 5.44
C ASP A 101 4.74 25.27 6.85
N ASN A 102 5.31 24.48 7.75
CA ASN A 102 5.53 24.84 9.15
C ASN A 102 7.04 24.98 9.46
N ARG A 103 7.90 25.04 8.44
CA ARG A 103 9.35 25.23 8.61
C ARG A 103 9.66 26.50 9.39
N LYS A 104 10.64 26.41 10.30
CA LYS A 104 11.22 27.62 10.91
C LYS A 104 12.12 28.34 9.90
N ILE A 105 12.27 29.65 10.09
CA ILE A 105 13.22 30.46 9.31
C ILE A 105 14.62 29.85 9.42
N GLY A 106 15.17 29.41 8.28
CA GLY A 106 16.47 28.74 8.18
C GLY A 106 16.43 27.21 8.07
N GLU A 107 15.27 26.56 8.27
CA GLU A 107 15.11 25.11 8.06
C GLU A 107 14.83 24.80 6.58
N LEU A 108 15.59 23.87 5.99
CA LEU A 108 15.49 23.46 4.58
C LEU A 108 15.50 24.67 3.61
N PRO A 109 16.57 25.49 3.57
CA PRO A 109 16.66 26.63 2.66
C PRO A 109 16.59 26.21 1.19
N GLU A 110 17.01 24.98 0.88
CA GLU A 110 17.09 24.40 -0.46
C GLU A 110 15.77 24.37 -1.24
N ILE A 111 14.63 24.33 -0.53
CA ILE A 111 13.29 24.29 -1.12
C ILE A 111 12.57 25.66 -1.04
N THR A 112 13.23 26.68 -0.51
CA THR A 112 12.66 28.03 -0.43
C THR A 112 12.55 28.62 -1.84
N GLY A 113 11.33 28.94 -2.26
CA GLY A 113 11.05 29.41 -3.62
C GLY A 113 11.14 28.32 -4.69
N LYS A 114 11.22 27.04 -4.31
CA LYS A 114 11.13 25.90 -5.22
C LYS A 114 9.82 25.15 -5.03
N MET A 115 9.42 24.45 -6.09
CA MET A 115 8.29 23.52 -6.04
C MET A 115 8.73 22.23 -5.32
N VAL A 116 7.79 21.57 -4.68
CA VAL A 116 7.96 20.21 -4.15
C VAL A 116 6.91 19.29 -4.77
N LYS A 117 7.23 17.99 -4.87
CA LYS A 117 6.27 16.98 -5.31
C LYS A 117 5.65 16.29 -4.12
N SER A 118 4.33 16.21 -4.08
CA SER A 118 3.63 15.34 -3.12
C SER A 118 2.95 14.19 -3.84
N ILE A 119 3.03 13.00 -3.24
CA ILE A 119 2.34 11.79 -3.69
C ILE A 119 1.36 11.39 -2.58
N ILE A 120 0.07 11.31 -2.91
CA ILE A 120 -0.98 10.85 -2.01
C ILE A 120 -1.36 9.43 -2.38
N ARG A 121 -1.46 8.55 -1.37
CA ARG A 121 -1.84 7.15 -1.52
C ARG A 121 -2.93 6.74 -0.55
N VAL A 122 -3.87 5.92 -1.02
CA VAL A 122 -4.78 5.16 -0.17
C VAL A 122 -4.21 3.74 -0.02
N VAL A 123 -3.79 3.39 1.18
CA VAL A 123 -3.17 2.08 1.48
C VAL A 123 -3.94 1.36 2.58
N PHE A 124 -3.79 0.04 2.69
CA PHE A 124 -4.41 -0.70 3.80
C PHE A 124 -3.73 -0.37 5.14
N HIS A 125 -4.52 -0.19 6.20
CA HIS A 125 -3.96 -0.12 7.55
C HIS A 125 -3.65 -1.53 8.11
N ASP A 126 -4.45 -2.53 7.74
CA ASP A 126 -4.25 -3.92 8.18
C ASP A 126 -3.05 -4.55 7.49
N ARG A 127 -2.07 -5.00 8.28
CA ARG A 127 -0.82 -5.59 7.81
C ARG A 127 -1.01 -6.82 6.91
N ARG A 128 -2.02 -7.65 7.15
CA ARG A 128 -2.33 -8.81 6.29
C ARG A 128 -2.77 -8.36 4.90
N LEU A 129 -3.56 -7.29 4.82
CA LEU A 129 -4.03 -6.74 3.55
C LEU A 129 -2.93 -5.96 2.83
N GLN A 130 -1.98 -5.35 3.55
CA GLN A 130 -0.77 -4.78 2.92
C GLN A 130 0.04 -5.85 2.15
N TYR A 131 0.25 -7.04 2.73
CA TYR A 131 0.96 -8.14 2.04
C TYR A 131 0.25 -8.66 0.79
N THR A 132 -1.07 -8.47 0.72
CA THR A 132 -1.90 -8.91 -0.43
C THR A 132 -2.49 -7.72 -1.19
N GLU A 133 -1.92 -6.52 -1.01
CA GLU A 133 -2.50 -5.27 -1.48
C GLU A 133 -2.74 -5.31 -2.98
N HIS A 134 -1.72 -5.69 -3.75
CA HIS A 134 -1.83 -5.83 -5.21
C HIS A 134 -3.04 -6.69 -5.61
N GLN A 135 -3.21 -7.88 -5.01
CA GLN A 135 -4.35 -8.74 -5.27
C GLN A 135 -5.69 -8.09 -4.89
N GLN A 136 -5.75 -7.36 -3.77
CA GLN A 136 -6.96 -6.66 -3.33
C GLN A 136 -7.34 -5.54 -4.30
N LEU A 137 -6.37 -4.73 -4.73
CA LEU A 137 -6.58 -3.61 -5.66
C LEU A 137 -6.96 -4.14 -7.05
N GLU A 138 -6.33 -5.20 -7.53
CA GLU A 138 -6.68 -5.84 -8.80
C GLU A 138 -8.08 -6.47 -8.76
N GLY A 139 -8.42 -7.15 -7.66
CA GLY A 139 -9.76 -7.67 -7.43
C GLY A 139 -10.82 -6.57 -7.42
N TRP A 140 -10.50 -5.40 -6.86
CA TRP A 140 -11.37 -4.23 -6.89
C TRP A 140 -11.53 -3.69 -8.33
N ARG A 141 -10.41 -3.54 -9.06
CA ARG A 141 -10.37 -3.10 -10.47
C ARG A 141 -11.23 -3.96 -11.38
N TRP A 142 -11.18 -5.29 -11.22
CA TRP A 142 -11.93 -6.22 -12.05
C TRP A 142 -13.45 -6.02 -11.95
N ASN A 143 -13.94 -5.66 -10.76
CA ASN A 143 -15.37 -5.41 -10.55
C ASN A 143 -15.79 -3.99 -10.98
N ARG A 144 -14.83 -3.12 -11.31
CA ARG A 144 -15.03 -1.70 -11.64
C ARG A 144 -14.04 -1.26 -12.73
N PRO A 145 -14.23 -1.74 -13.97
CA PRO A 145 -13.32 -1.38 -15.05
C PRO A 145 -13.42 0.12 -15.33
N GLY A 146 -12.27 0.81 -15.33
CA GLY A 146 -12.18 2.24 -15.59
C GLY A 146 -12.25 3.13 -14.34
N ASP A 147 -12.72 2.62 -13.20
CA ASP A 147 -12.72 3.40 -11.96
C ASP A 147 -11.33 3.40 -11.31
N ARG A 148 -10.99 4.51 -10.66
CA ARG A 148 -9.80 4.65 -9.81
C ARG A 148 -10.20 4.58 -8.34
N ILE A 149 -9.28 4.15 -7.48
CA ILE A 149 -9.51 4.14 -6.03
C ILE A 149 -9.37 5.53 -5.43
N LEU A 150 -8.38 6.28 -5.91
CA LEU A 150 -8.07 7.64 -5.50
C LEU A 150 -7.97 8.54 -6.73
N ASP A 151 -8.66 9.67 -6.68
CA ASP A 151 -8.61 10.70 -7.70
C ASP A 151 -8.51 12.11 -7.10
N LEU A 152 -8.12 13.08 -7.93
CA LEU A 152 -8.06 14.50 -7.61
C LEU A 152 -9.26 15.23 -8.20
N ASP A 153 -9.97 15.99 -7.37
CA ASP A 153 -10.93 16.98 -7.83
C ASP A 153 -10.18 18.25 -8.21
N ILE A 154 -9.60 18.24 -9.42
CA ILE A 154 -8.76 19.33 -9.94
C ILE A 154 -9.52 20.68 -9.95
N PRO A 155 -10.79 20.76 -10.40
CA PRO A 155 -11.53 22.03 -10.37
C PRO A 155 -11.69 22.65 -8.98
N MET A 156 -11.77 21.84 -7.92
CA MET A 156 -11.85 22.34 -6.54
C MET A 156 -10.48 22.63 -5.93
N SER A 157 -9.41 22.07 -6.48
CA SER A 157 -8.05 22.19 -5.95
C SER A 157 -7.42 23.54 -6.27
N VAL A 158 -6.58 24.03 -5.36
CA VAL A 158 -5.93 25.35 -5.44
C VAL A 158 -4.43 25.21 -5.17
N GLY A 159 -3.60 25.81 -6.02
CA GLY A 159 -2.14 25.85 -5.84
C GLY A 159 -1.40 24.57 -6.26
N ILE A 160 -2.10 23.57 -6.81
CA ILE A 160 -1.47 22.37 -7.39
C ILE A 160 -1.10 22.59 -8.85
N ILE A 161 0.01 21.99 -9.28
CA ILE A 161 0.54 22.04 -10.66
C ILE A 161 0.85 20.62 -11.11
N ASP A 162 0.66 20.36 -12.41
CA ASP A 162 0.94 19.05 -13.05
C ASP A 162 0.34 17.86 -12.26
N PRO A 163 -0.99 17.84 -12.03
CA PRO A 163 -1.63 16.71 -11.38
C PRO A 163 -1.55 15.47 -12.26
N ARG A 164 -1.02 14.37 -11.72
CA ARG A 164 -0.86 13.11 -12.43
C ARG A 164 -1.51 11.97 -11.67
N ALA A 165 -2.19 11.11 -12.42
CA ALA A 165 -2.85 9.92 -11.92
C ALA A 165 -2.52 8.75 -12.85
N ASN A 166 -1.49 7.98 -12.54
CA ASN A 166 -1.04 6.87 -13.40
C ASN A 166 -2.13 5.79 -13.49
N PRO A 167 -2.60 5.41 -14.70
CA PRO A 167 -3.62 4.37 -14.87
C PRO A 167 -3.29 3.02 -14.23
N THR A 168 -2.01 2.66 -14.09
CA THR A 168 -1.59 1.40 -13.46
C THR A 168 -1.62 1.44 -11.93
N GLN A 169 -1.52 2.64 -11.34
CA GLN A 169 -1.52 2.86 -9.90
C GLN A 169 -2.84 3.48 -9.45
N LEU A 170 -3.88 2.66 -9.29
CA LEU A 170 -5.26 3.12 -9.03
C LEU A 170 -5.46 3.89 -7.72
N ASN A 171 -4.59 3.65 -6.73
CA ASN A 171 -4.69 4.19 -5.38
C ASN A 171 -3.71 5.35 -5.12
N THR A 172 -3.08 5.89 -6.15
CA THR A 172 -2.03 6.90 -6.06
C THR A 172 -2.32 8.09 -6.97
N VAL A 173 -2.04 9.29 -6.48
CA VAL A 173 -2.05 10.56 -7.25
C VAL A 173 -0.83 11.39 -6.84
N GLU A 174 -0.28 12.16 -7.78
CA GLU A 174 0.85 13.05 -7.51
C GLU A 174 0.63 14.43 -8.12
N PHE A 175 1.24 15.45 -7.52
CA PHE A 175 1.19 16.83 -8.00
C PHE A 175 2.36 17.63 -7.44
N LEU A 176 2.68 18.74 -8.11
CA LEU A 176 3.63 19.73 -7.64
C LEU A 176 2.89 20.85 -6.90
N TRP A 177 3.52 21.42 -5.87
CA TRP A 177 3.01 22.60 -5.20
C TRP A 177 4.14 23.45 -4.63
N ASP A 178 3.82 24.70 -4.32
CA ASP A 178 4.75 25.69 -3.77
C ASP A 178 4.50 25.85 -2.26
N PRO A 179 5.45 25.46 -1.39
CA PRO A 179 5.30 25.59 0.06
C PRO A 179 5.07 27.03 0.54
N SER A 180 5.51 28.03 -0.23
CA SER A 180 5.34 29.45 0.11
C SER A 180 3.94 29.99 -0.22
N LYS A 181 3.10 29.20 -0.91
CA LYS A 181 1.76 29.60 -1.33
C LYS A 181 0.70 28.74 -0.65
N ARG A 182 -0.50 29.32 -0.52
CA ARG A 182 -1.67 28.57 -0.08
C ARG A 182 -1.97 27.46 -1.08
N THR A 183 -1.87 26.21 -0.62
CA THR A 183 -2.14 25.02 -1.41
C THR A 183 -3.19 24.14 -0.71
N SER A 184 -4.25 23.79 -1.43
CA SER A 184 -5.30 22.88 -1.00
C SER A 184 -5.61 21.90 -2.12
N VAL A 185 -5.52 20.60 -1.82
CA VAL A 185 -5.85 19.55 -2.77
C VAL A 185 -7.14 18.87 -2.36
N PHE A 186 -8.07 18.67 -3.29
CA PHE A 186 -9.31 17.94 -3.05
C PHE A 186 -9.18 16.52 -3.59
N ILE A 187 -9.41 15.55 -2.72
CA ILE A 187 -9.31 14.13 -3.07
C ILE A 187 -10.69 13.45 -3.05
N GLN A 188 -10.85 12.45 -3.90
CA GLN A 188 -12.01 11.55 -3.91
C GLN A 188 -11.55 10.11 -3.72
N VAL A 189 -12.16 9.40 -2.75
CA VAL A 189 -11.88 7.98 -2.52
C VAL A 189 -13.10 7.16 -2.95
N HIS A 190 -12.92 6.26 -3.92
CA HIS A 190 -14.02 5.52 -4.53
C HIS A 190 -14.15 4.08 -4.02
N CYS A 191 -13.16 3.55 -3.31
CA CYS A 191 -13.28 2.24 -2.67
C CYS A 191 -13.95 2.36 -1.29
N ILE A 192 -14.60 1.30 -0.81
CA ILE A 192 -15.34 1.32 0.47
C ILE A 192 -14.75 0.28 1.41
N SER A 193 -14.65 0.61 2.69
CA SER A 193 -14.02 -0.23 3.71
C SER A 193 -14.62 -1.64 3.82
N THR A 194 -15.91 -1.82 3.50
CA THR A 194 -16.59 -3.14 3.55
C THR A 194 -16.38 -4.00 2.31
N GLU A 195 -15.75 -3.47 1.26
CA GLU A 195 -15.50 -4.25 0.02
C GLU A 195 -14.30 -5.19 0.16
N PHE A 196 -13.45 -4.93 1.16
CA PHE A 196 -12.23 -5.68 1.44
C PHE A 196 -12.38 -6.59 2.67
N THR A 197 -13.61 -6.86 3.13
CA THR A 197 -13.89 -7.81 4.21
C THR A 197 -14.03 -9.23 3.68
N MET A 198 -13.71 -10.23 4.50
CA MET A 198 -13.71 -11.64 4.07
C MET A 198 -15.12 -12.15 3.76
N ARG A 199 -16.14 -11.66 4.47
CA ARG A 199 -17.54 -11.96 4.17
C ARG A 199 -18.15 -10.81 3.37
N LYS A 200 -18.58 -11.13 2.15
CA LYS A 200 -19.37 -10.21 1.29
C LYS A 200 -20.80 -9.99 1.80
N HIS A 201 -21.26 -10.83 2.74
CA HIS A 201 -22.55 -10.69 3.40
C HIS A 201 -22.41 -9.74 4.59
N GLY A 202 -23.29 -8.73 4.64
CA GLY A 202 -23.18 -7.60 5.57
C GLY A 202 -23.10 -8.01 7.04
N GLY A 203 -22.50 -7.13 7.85
CA GLY A 203 -22.36 -7.29 9.31
C GLY A 203 -20.92 -7.28 9.81
N GLU A 204 -19.93 -7.45 8.93
CA GLU A 204 -18.51 -7.32 9.30
C GLU A 204 -18.06 -5.86 9.39
N LYS A 205 -17.15 -5.59 10.34
CA LYS A 205 -16.52 -4.28 10.52
C LYS A 205 -15.64 -3.99 9.31
N GLY A 206 -15.97 -2.95 8.55
CA GLY A 206 -15.15 -2.52 7.40
C GLY A 206 -13.68 -2.26 7.77
N VAL A 207 -12.79 -2.60 6.84
CA VAL A 207 -11.33 -2.48 6.95
C VAL A 207 -10.93 -0.99 6.94
N PRO A 208 -10.09 -0.54 7.89
CA PRO A 208 -9.53 0.81 7.84
C PRO A 208 -8.44 0.95 6.75
N PHE A 209 -8.39 2.12 6.12
CA PHE A 209 -7.31 2.53 5.22
C PHE A 209 -6.43 3.57 5.92
N ARG A 210 -5.26 3.84 5.34
CA ARG A 210 -4.49 5.05 5.61
C ARG A 210 -4.47 5.90 4.35
N ILE A 211 -4.69 7.21 4.51
CA ILE A 211 -4.28 8.19 3.52
C ILE A 211 -2.87 8.59 3.89
N GLN A 212 -1.90 8.31 3.01
CA GLN A 212 -0.49 8.63 3.21
C GLN A 212 -0.07 9.70 2.21
N ILE A 213 0.71 10.67 2.67
CA ILE A 213 1.27 11.74 1.87
C ILE A 213 2.79 11.72 2.04
N ASP A 214 3.49 11.57 0.92
CA ASP A 214 4.94 11.63 0.84
C ASP A 214 5.34 12.85 0.01
N THR A 215 6.22 13.70 0.53
CA THR A 215 6.69 14.92 -0.13
C THR A 215 8.18 14.82 -0.44
N PHE A 216 8.56 15.24 -1.65
CA PHE A 216 9.88 15.10 -2.23
C PHE A 216 10.37 16.45 -2.79
N LYS A 217 11.67 16.72 -2.66
CA LYS A 217 12.34 17.82 -3.36
C LYS A 217 12.97 17.32 -4.66
N GLU A 218 13.25 18.29 -5.53
CA GLU A 218 14.02 18.11 -6.75
C GLU A 218 15.48 17.79 -6.40
N ASN A 219 16.03 16.76 -7.04
CA ASN A 219 17.44 16.37 -6.96
C ASN A 219 18.31 17.22 -7.92
N GLU A 220 19.63 17.03 -7.89
CA GLU A 220 20.55 17.74 -8.81
C GLU A 220 20.29 17.46 -10.30
N GLY A 221 19.63 16.34 -10.62
CA GLY A 221 19.24 15.93 -11.98
C GLY A 221 17.88 16.46 -12.43
N GLY A 222 17.18 17.27 -11.63
CA GLY A 222 15.87 17.81 -11.96
C GLY A 222 14.68 16.87 -11.70
N GLU A 223 14.91 15.73 -11.04
CA GLU A 223 13.86 14.77 -10.71
C GLU A 223 13.45 14.86 -9.23
N TYR A 224 12.15 14.73 -8.95
CA TYR A 224 11.62 14.78 -7.58
C TYR A 224 11.73 13.42 -6.86
N THR A 225 12.95 12.98 -6.59
CA THR A 225 13.22 11.67 -5.94
C THR A 225 13.73 11.80 -4.50
N GLU A 226 14.22 12.98 -4.09
CA GLU A 226 14.76 13.17 -2.75
C GLU A 226 13.63 13.39 -1.72
N HIS A 227 13.45 12.42 -0.83
CA HIS A 227 12.38 12.44 0.17
C HIS A 227 12.59 13.52 1.25
N LEU A 228 11.52 14.24 1.59
CA LEU A 228 11.51 15.24 2.65
C LEU A 228 10.69 14.81 3.87
N HIS A 229 9.44 14.37 3.66
CA HIS A 229 8.50 14.14 4.74
C HIS A 229 7.41 13.14 4.37
N SER A 230 6.98 12.33 5.34
CA SER A 230 5.88 11.37 5.21
C SER A 230 4.91 11.54 6.37
N ALA A 231 3.63 11.61 6.07
CA ALA A 231 2.59 11.60 7.11
C ALA A 231 1.37 10.81 6.66
N SER A 232 0.55 10.36 7.61
CA SER A 232 -0.68 9.63 7.28
C SER A 232 -1.78 9.83 8.33
N CYS A 233 -3.01 9.48 7.97
CA CYS A 233 -4.11 9.34 8.92
C CYS A 233 -4.96 8.12 8.60
N GLN A 234 -5.60 7.52 9.61
CA GLN A 234 -6.53 6.43 9.37
C GLN A 234 -7.89 6.95 8.92
N VAL A 235 -8.46 6.29 7.91
CA VAL A 235 -9.80 6.58 7.42
C VAL A 235 -10.64 5.32 7.27
N LYS A 236 -11.96 5.50 7.37
CA LYS A 236 -12.94 4.52 6.90
C LYS A 236 -13.86 5.15 5.89
N VAL A 237 -13.98 4.48 4.75
CA VAL A 237 -14.81 4.96 3.66
C VAL A 237 -16.13 4.21 3.69
N PHE A 238 -17.22 4.96 3.68
CA PHE A 238 -18.60 4.48 3.68
C PHE A 238 -19.25 4.77 2.33
N LYS A 239 -20.36 4.09 2.04
CA LYS A 239 -21.28 4.52 0.98
C LYS A 239 -21.71 5.99 1.19
N PRO A 240 -22.15 6.71 0.15
CA PRO A 240 -22.58 8.10 0.26
C PRO A 240 -23.57 8.33 1.43
N LYS A 241 -23.35 9.39 2.20
CA LYS A 241 -24.06 9.74 3.46
C LYS A 241 -23.88 8.74 4.62
N GLY A 242 -23.08 7.70 4.42
CA GLY A 242 -22.83 6.68 5.43
C GLY A 242 -21.90 7.19 6.54
N ALA A 243 -20.90 8.01 6.19
CA ALA A 243 -20.00 8.64 7.15
C ALA A 243 -20.77 9.59 8.08
N ASP A 244 -21.65 10.44 7.53
CA ASP A 244 -22.45 11.41 8.30
C ASP A 244 -23.36 10.73 9.32
N ARG A 245 -24.08 9.69 8.87
CA ARG A 245 -24.91 8.86 9.75
C ARG A 245 -24.10 8.20 10.85
N LYS A 246 -22.93 7.69 10.52
CA LYS A 246 -22.03 7.03 11.47
C LYS A 246 -21.48 8.03 12.49
N GLN A 247 -21.03 9.21 12.04
CA GLN A 247 -20.55 10.29 12.90
C GLN A 247 -21.64 10.76 13.87
N LYS A 248 -22.87 10.97 13.39
CA LYS A 248 -24.01 11.33 14.22
C LYS A 248 -24.33 10.24 15.25
N THR A 249 -24.42 8.99 14.82
CA THR A 249 -24.72 7.85 15.70
C THR A 249 -23.66 7.67 16.79
N ASP A 250 -22.38 7.82 16.43
CA ASP A 250 -21.28 7.67 17.39
C ASP A 250 -21.26 8.83 18.40
N ARG A 251 -21.58 10.06 17.96
CA ARG A 251 -21.71 11.24 18.84
C ARG A 251 -22.84 11.08 19.85
N GLU A 252 -24.04 10.73 19.39
CA GLU A 252 -25.19 10.49 20.28
C GLU A 252 -24.91 9.37 21.29
N LYS A 253 -24.16 8.34 20.88
CA LYS A 253 -23.70 7.28 21.78
C LYS A 253 -22.72 7.80 22.82
N MET A 254 -21.78 8.66 22.44
CA MET A 254 -20.82 9.23 23.38
C MET A 254 -21.50 10.19 24.37
N GLU A 255 -22.49 10.96 23.92
CA GLU A 255 -23.25 11.87 24.79
C GLU A 255 -23.99 11.11 25.91
N LYS A 256 -24.54 9.94 25.61
CA LYS A 256 -25.27 9.07 26.56
C LYS A 256 -24.38 8.29 27.53
N ARG A 257 -23.06 8.25 27.33
CA ARG A 257 -22.13 7.56 28.25
C ARG A 257 -21.96 8.33 29.55
N ALA A 258 -21.64 7.63 30.64
CA ALA A 258 -21.25 8.25 31.90
C ALA A 258 -19.93 9.05 31.73
N PRO A 259 -19.72 10.15 32.47
CA PRO A 259 -18.51 10.98 32.35
C PRO A 259 -17.20 10.18 32.44
N GLN A 260 -17.10 9.27 33.41
CA GLN A 260 -15.94 8.38 33.59
C GLN A 260 -15.67 7.46 32.40
N GLU A 261 -16.70 7.11 31.61
CA GLU A 261 -16.49 6.34 30.39
C GLU A 261 -16.04 7.21 29.22
N LYS A 262 -16.47 8.48 29.17
CA LYS A 262 -16.09 9.43 28.10
C LYS A 262 -14.60 9.73 28.13
N GLU A 263 -14.01 9.83 29.32
CA GLU A 263 -12.57 10.04 29.53
C GLU A 263 -11.67 8.95 28.91
N LYS A 264 -12.24 7.78 28.57
CA LYS A 264 -11.51 6.70 27.88
C LYS A 264 -11.37 6.93 26.37
N TYR A 265 -12.08 7.92 25.82
CA TYR A 265 -12.14 8.23 24.40
C TYR A 265 -11.50 9.57 24.09
N GLN A 266 -11.03 9.72 22.86
CA GLN A 266 -10.50 10.98 22.37
C GLN A 266 -11.63 11.98 22.08
N PRO A 267 -11.39 13.28 22.28
CA PRO A 267 -12.28 14.31 21.76
C PRO A 267 -12.37 14.24 20.23
N SER A 268 -13.53 14.62 19.70
CA SER A 268 -13.74 14.78 18.25
C SER A 268 -13.38 16.20 17.84
N TYR A 269 -12.65 16.33 16.74
CA TYR A 269 -12.23 17.60 16.14
C TYR A 269 -12.84 17.73 14.75
N GLU A 270 -13.00 18.97 14.28
CA GLU A 270 -13.57 19.26 12.95
C GLU A 270 -12.65 18.86 11.78
N THR A 271 -11.34 18.81 12.04
CA THR A 271 -10.32 18.44 11.06
C THR A 271 -9.40 17.36 11.59
N THR A 272 -8.84 16.58 10.68
CA THR A 272 -7.90 15.50 10.99
C THR A 272 -6.49 15.93 10.60
N ILE A 273 -5.59 15.98 11.57
CA ILE A 273 -4.17 16.26 11.33
C ILE A 273 -3.47 14.94 11.00
N LEU A 274 -2.72 14.89 9.91
CA LEU A 274 -1.93 13.72 9.56
C LEU A 274 -0.70 13.64 10.47
N THR A 275 -0.40 12.43 10.96
CA THR A 275 0.72 12.15 11.87
C THR A 275 1.93 11.66 11.09
N GLU A 276 3.13 12.01 11.55
CA GLU A 276 4.38 11.62 10.89
C GLU A 276 4.52 10.08 10.84
N VAL A 277 4.93 9.58 9.67
CA VAL A 277 5.28 8.17 9.50
C VAL A 277 6.76 8.01 9.80
N SER A 278 7.08 7.37 10.93
CA SER A 278 8.48 7.07 11.31
C SER A 278 9.24 6.40 10.15
N ALA A 279 10.54 6.72 10.04
CA ALA A 279 11.41 6.20 8.99
C ALA A 279 11.37 4.68 8.82
N VAL A 280 11.17 3.93 9.92
CA VAL A 280 11.08 2.46 9.95
C VAL A 280 9.75 1.95 9.37
N ALA A 281 8.65 2.69 9.59
CA ALA A 281 7.34 2.35 9.04
C ALA A 281 7.27 2.58 7.52
N ARG A 282 8.08 3.51 6.96
CA ARG A 282 8.21 3.72 5.52
C ARG A 282 8.69 2.46 4.79
N TYR A 283 9.74 1.79 5.30
CA TYR A 283 10.28 0.58 4.66
C TYR A 283 9.29 -0.59 4.61
N LEU A 284 8.28 -0.59 5.48
CA LEU A 284 7.27 -1.65 5.57
C LEU A 284 5.99 -1.36 4.77
N ALA A 285 5.77 -0.09 4.38
CA ALA A 285 4.56 0.37 3.68
C ALA A 285 4.78 0.65 2.18
N VAL A 286 6.00 0.49 1.68
CA VAL A 286 6.34 0.71 0.27
C VAL A 286 6.16 -0.59 -0.52
N PRO A 287 5.37 -0.61 -1.61
CA PRO A 287 5.38 -1.74 -2.54
C PRO A 287 6.79 -1.90 -3.13
N VAL A 288 7.21 -3.16 -3.31
CA VAL A 288 8.57 -3.61 -3.65
C VAL A 288 9.26 -2.87 -4.82
N THR A 289 8.52 -2.11 -5.64
CA THR A 289 9.02 -1.38 -6.80
C THR A 289 9.76 -0.06 -6.54
N VAL A 290 9.68 0.55 -5.35
CA VAL A 290 10.34 1.87 -5.08
C VAL A 290 11.65 1.75 -4.27
N VAL A 291 12.04 0.53 -3.86
CA VAL A 291 13.24 0.32 -3.02
C VAL A 291 14.55 0.63 -3.77
N CYS A 292 14.56 0.60 -5.11
CA CYS A 292 15.80 0.78 -5.89
C CYS A 292 16.40 2.20 -5.92
N LEU A 293 15.71 3.25 -5.44
CA LEU A 293 16.22 4.63 -5.54
C LEU A 293 16.83 5.20 -4.25
N VAL A 294 16.80 4.49 -3.12
CA VAL A 294 17.19 5.07 -1.80
C VAL A 294 18.50 4.53 -1.23
N GLN A 295 19.15 3.53 -1.86
CA GLN A 295 20.44 3.03 -1.36
C GLN A 295 21.63 3.68 -2.05
N CYS A 296 21.90 4.93 -1.68
CA CYS A 296 23.25 5.48 -1.71
C CYS A 296 23.49 6.31 -0.44
N SER A 297 24.54 5.92 0.29
CA SER A 297 25.25 6.66 1.35
C SER A 297 24.93 6.31 2.83
N PRO A 298 25.95 6.41 3.72
CA PRO A 298 26.29 5.36 4.69
C PRO A 298 25.89 5.68 6.14
N TRP A 299 25.62 4.62 6.90
CA TRP A 299 25.26 4.68 8.32
C TRP A 299 26.47 5.03 9.20
N PRO A 300 26.31 5.89 10.23
CA PRO A 300 27.31 6.03 11.29
C PRO A 300 27.14 4.91 12.33
N GLU A 301 28.26 4.30 12.72
CA GLU A 301 28.39 3.39 13.86
C GLU A 301 28.00 4.09 15.17
N VAL A 302 27.13 3.47 15.96
CA VAL A 302 27.12 3.65 17.42
C VAL A 302 26.96 2.29 18.10
N THR A 303 28.02 1.95 18.82
CA THR A 303 28.18 0.82 19.74
C THR A 303 27.25 0.89 20.95
N TYR A 304 26.54 -0.19 21.27
CA TYR A 304 26.10 -0.48 22.64
C TYR A 304 26.15 -1.98 22.94
N VAL A 305 26.35 -2.24 24.23
CA VAL A 305 27.05 -3.37 24.82
C VAL A 305 26.09 -4.50 25.22
N ASN A 306 26.65 -5.71 25.24
CA ASN A 306 26.11 -7.01 25.62
C ASN A 306 25.21 -7.05 26.89
N ASN A 307 24.14 -7.87 26.84
CA ASN A 307 23.94 -8.97 27.78
C ASN A 307 22.89 -10.02 27.35
N SER A 308 23.39 -11.24 27.16
CA SER A 308 22.78 -12.58 27.33
C SER A 308 21.93 -13.23 26.22
N PRO A 309 22.09 -14.56 26.00
CA PRO A 309 21.94 -15.19 24.69
C PRO A 309 20.56 -15.83 24.47
N SER A 310 19.98 -15.59 23.30
CA SER A 310 18.89 -16.41 22.75
C SER A 310 19.48 -17.51 21.86
N PRO A 311 18.95 -18.74 21.86
CA PRO A 311 19.52 -19.87 21.15
C PRO A 311 19.47 -19.63 19.64
N GLY A 312 20.62 -19.87 18.98
CA GLY A 312 20.90 -19.50 17.60
C GLY A 312 19.91 -20.06 16.57
N PHE A 313 19.52 -19.17 15.66
CA PHE A 313 18.76 -19.48 14.47
C PHE A 313 19.73 -19.92 13.36
N ASN A 314 20.12 -21.19 13.34
CA ASN A 314 20.71 -21.80 12.14
C ASN A 314 19.58 -22.08 11.15
N SER A 315 19.27 -21.11 10.28
CA SER A 315 18.51 -21.37 9.06
C SER A 315 19.47 -21.73 7.92
N SER A 316 19.86 -22.99 7.88
CA SER A 316 20.12 -23.64 6.60
C SER A 316 18.77 -23.88 5.93
N HIS A 317 18.46 -23.03 4.95
CA HIS A 317 17.32 -23.21 4.05
C HIS A 317 17.47 -24.55 3.35
N ASN A 318 16.54 -25.44 3.65
CA ASN A 318 16.48 -26.76 3.07
C ASN A 318 15.29 -26.76 2.10
N SER A 319 15.59 -26.55 0.83
CA SER A 319 14.71 -26.79 -0.31
C SER A 319 14.50 -28.30 -0.38
N PHE A 320 13.42 -28.82 0.24
CA PHE A 320 13.16 -30.25 0.34
C PHE A 320 11.93 -30.69 -0.46
N PRO A 321 11.95 -31.92 -1.01
CA PRO A 321 10.96 -32.36 -1.97
C PRO A 321 9.54 -32.38 -1.39
N ASN A 322 8.60 -31.87 -2.17
CA ASN A 322 7.17 -31.98 -1.92
C ASN A 322 6.77 -33.45 -1.73
N LEU A 323 5.77 -33.69 -0.88
CA LEU A 323 5.24 -35.04 -0.65
C LEU A 323 4.62 -35.57 -1.95
N LEU A 324 5.12 -36.71 -2.45
CA LEU A 324 4.62 -37.32 -3.68
C LEU A 324 3.33 -38.12 -3.41
N PRO A 325 2.38 -38.17 -4.37
CA PRO A 325 1.18 -39.01 -4.24
C PRO A 325 1.48 -40.50 -4.04
N ALA A 326 2.61 -41.00 -4.56
CA ALA A 326 3.02 -42.40 -4.42
C ALA A 326 3.75 -42.70 -3.09
N ALA A 327 3.91 -41.72 -2.19
CA ALA A 327 4.64 -41.90 -0.93
C ALA A 327 3.92 -42.87 0.01
N THR A 328 4.68 -43.79 0.62
CA THR A 328 4.13 -44.74 1.60
C THR A 328 3.75 -44.02 2.90
N PRO A 329 2.91 -44.62 3.77
CA PRO A 329 2.61 -44.05 5.08
C PRO A 329 3.86 -43.76 5.91
N GLN A 330 4.91 -44.59 5.81
CA GLN A 330 6.18 -44.37 6.48
C GLN A 330 6.90 -43.12 5.94
N ASP A 331 6.87 -42.90 4.62
CA ASP A 331 7.46 -41.71 3.99
C ASP A 331 6.69 -40.43 4.36
N ALA A 332 5.35 -40.52 4.41
CA ALA A 332 4.48 -39.44 4.86
C ALA A 332 4.74 -39.04 6.32
N GLN A 333 4.96 -40.02 7.20
CA GLN A 333 5.35 -39.79 8.60
C GLN A 333 6.71 -39.09 8.71
N GLN A 334 7.70 -39.53 7.93
CA GLN A 334 8.99 -38.86 7.89
C GLN A 334 8.87 -37.42 7.37
N TRP A 335 8.03 -37.18 6.37
CA TRP A 335 7.77 -35.85 5.84
C TRP A 335 7.13 -34.93 6.88
N LEU A 336 6.15 -35.42 7.66
CA LEU A 336 5.53 -34.68 8.76
C LEU A 336 6.56 -34.33 9.85
N HIS A 337 7.41 -35.28 10.24
CA HIS A 337 8.50 -35.03 11.18
C HIS A 337 9.48 -33.96 10.68
N ARG A 338 9.88 -34.05 9.40
CA ARG A 338 10.81 -33.10 8.76
C ARG A 338 10.23 -31.69 8.63
N ASN A 339 8.92 -31.57 8.41
CA ASN A 339 8.21 -30.28 8.30
C ASN A 339 7.72 -29.74 9.66
N ARG A 340 8.26 -30.24 10.78
CA ARG A 340 7.92 -29.81 12.15
C ARG A 340 6.46 -30.05 12.55
N PHE A 341 5.82 -31.08 11.97
CA PHE A 341 4.49 -31.59 12.32
C PHE A 341 4.56 -32.90 13.13
N SER A 342 5.68 -33.16 13.81
CA SER A 342 5.88 -34.30 14.71
C SER A 342 4.72 -34.57 15.69
N PRO A 343 4.06 -33.56 16.30
CA PRO A 343 2.94 -33.81 17.22
C PRO A 343 1.74 -34.52 16.57
N PHE A 344 1.56 -34.38 15.25
CA PHE A 344 0.42 -34.93 14.50
C PHE A 344 0.74 -36.27 13.83
N CYS A 345 1.97 -36.76 13.93
CA CYS A 345 2.41 -38.03 13.32
C CYS A 345 1.52 -39.20 13.77
N ARG A 346 1.16 -39.26 15.06
CA ARG A 346 0.24 -40.28 15.59
C ARG A 346 -1.14 -40.26 14.95
N LEU A 347 -1.66 -39.08 14.60
CA LEU A 347 -2.99 -38.94 13.98
C LEU A 347 -2.99 -39.41 12.52
N PHE A 348 -1.87 -39.20 11.81
CA PHE A 348 -1.73 -39.57 10.40
C PHE A 348 -0.99 -40.90 10.17
N THR A 349 -0.88 -41.75 11.19
CA THR A 349 -0.05 -42.98 11.17
C THR A 349 -0.33 -43.87 9.95
N ASN A 350 -1.59 -43.95 9.54
CA ASN A 350 -2.03 -44.82 8.44
C ASN A 350 -2.29 -44.09 7.12
N PHE A 351 -1.95 -42.80 7.03
CA PHE A 351 -2.20 -42.00 5.83
C PHE A 351 -1.02 -42.11 4.87
N SER A 352 -1.28 -42.52 3.64
CA SER A 352 -0.30 -42.44 2.54
C SER A 352 -0.15 -40.99 2.04
N GLY A 353 0.84 -40.74 1.18
CA GLY A 353 1.01 -39.44 0.53
C GLY A 353 -0.23 -39.00 -0.25
N ALA A 354 -0.88 -39.92 -0.96
CA ALA A 354 -2.14 -39.66 -1.65
C ALA A 354 -3.28 -39.30 -0.68
N ASP A 355 -3.35 -39.94 0.49
CA ASP A 355 -4.42 -39.68 1.47
C ASP A 355 -4.24 -38.30 2.11
N LEU A 356 -3.01 -37.95 2.51
CA LEU A 356 -2.70 -36.60 3.02
C LEU A 356 -2.99 -35.52 1.98
N LEU A 357 -2.64 -35.77 0.71
CA LEU A 357 -2.89 -34.81 -0.37
C LEU A 357 -4.38 -34.67 -0.74
N LYS A 358 -5.23 -35.63 -0.37
CA LYS A 358 -6.70 -35.56 -0.60
C LYS A 358 -7.45 -34.79 0.48
N LEU A 359 -6.86 -34.58 1.66
CA LEU A 359 -7.50 -33.84 2.74
C LEU A 359 -7.83 -32.41 2.30
N THR A 360 -9.05 -31.97 2.59
CA THR A 360 -9.48 -30.59 2.36
C THR A 360 -8.94 -29.68 3.45
N ARG A 361 -9.00 -28.37 3.22
CA ARG A 361 -8.52 -27.38 4.20
C ARG A 361 -9.28 -27.53 5.52
N GLU A 362 -10.58 -27.78 5.43
CA GLU A 362 -11.49 -27.95 6.55
C GLU A 362 -11.14 -29.21 7.35
N ASP A 363 -10.84 -30.34 6.67
CA ASP A 363 -10.45 -31.59 7.33
C ASP A 363 -9.15 -31.41 8.14
N VAL A 364 -8.13 -30.78 7.55
CA VAL A 364 -6.84 -30.59 8.21
C VAL A 364 -6.96 -29.61 9.40
N ILE A 365 -7.79 -28.57 9.26
CA ILE A 365 -8.09 -27.64 10.37
C ILE A 365 -8.86 -28.33 11.50
N GLN A 366 -9.79 -29.23 11.17
CA GLN A 366 -10.55 -29.96 12.18
C GLN A 366 -9.67 -30.97 12.94
N ILE A 367 -8.71 -31.60 12.26
CA ILE A 367 -7.81 -32.61 12.86
C ILE A 367 -6.66 -31.96 13.66
N CYS A 368 -6.03 -30.90 13.14
CA CYS A 368 -4.84 -30.29 13.74
C CYS A 368 -5.10 -28.97 14.49
N GLY A 369 -6.32 -28.45 14.42
CA GLY A 369 -6.68 -27.13 14.93
C GLY A 369 -6.40 -25.99 13.94
N PRO A 370 -6.90 -24.77 14.21
CA PRO A 370 -6.90 -23.67 13.23
C PRO A 370 -5.49 -23.24 12.78
N ALA A 371 -4.56 -23.08 13.71
CA ALA A 371 -3.22 -22.58 13.40
C ALA A 371 -2.38 -23.65 12.69
N ASP A 372 -2.29 -24.85 13.27
CA ASP A 372 -1.45 -25.91 12.72
C ASP A 372 -2.08 -26.59 11.50
N GLY A 373 -3.40 -26.64 11.40
CA GLY A 373 -4.09 -27.19 10.24
C GLY A 373 -3.93 -26.33 8.99
N ILE A 374 -3.96 -24.99 9.11
CA ILE A 374 -3.64 -24.10 8.00
C ILE A 374 -2.17 -24.24 7.58
N ARG A 375 -1.25 -24.38 8.55
CA ARG A 375 0.18 -24.57 8.27
C ARG A 375 0.44 -25.88 7.52
N LEU A 376 -0.18 -26.98 7.97
CA LEU A 376 -0.03 -28.29 7.35
C LEU A 376 -0.67 -28.35 5.95
N PHE A 377 -1.86 -27.79 5.78
CA PHE A 377 -2.52 -27.75 4.46
C PHE A 377 -1.71 -26.98 3.41
N ASN A 378 -1.12 -25.85 3.80
CA ASN A 378 -0.25 -25.07 2.91
C ASN A 378 1.06 -25.81 2.56
N ALA A 379 1.60 -26.59 3.49
CA ALA A 379 2.78 -27.42 3.25
C ALA A 379 2.46 -28.61 2.32
N LEU A 380 1.28 -29.23 2.48
CA LEU A 380 0.83 -30.35 1.64
C LEU A 380 0.52 -29.93 0.21
N LYS A 381 -0.12 -28.79 0.01
CA LYS A 381 -0.52 -28.33 -1.32
C LYS A 381 0.61 -27.70 -2.12
N GLY A 382 1.82 -27.61 -1.56
CA GLY A 382 3.02 -27.08 -2.20
C GLY A 382 2.72 -25.73 -2.84
N ARG A 383 2.93 -24.62 -2.12
CA ARG A 383 2.82 -23.30 -2.78
C ARG A 383 3.63 -23.35 -4.06
N VAL A 384 2.97 -23.13 -5.20
CA VAL A 384 3.67 -22.74 -6.43
C VAL A 384 4.31 -21.42 -6.06
N VAL A 385 5.59 -21.47 -5.70
CA VAL A 385 6.37 -20.29 -5.40
C VAL A 385 6.42 -19.56 -6.74
N ARG A 386 5.83 -18.36 -6.80
CA ARG A 386 5.98 -17.52 -7.98
C ARG A 386 7.49 -17.30 -8.16
N PRO A 387 8.05 -17.54 -9.37
CA PRO A 387 9.46 -17.30 -9.59
C PRO A 387 9.80 -15.86 -9.24
N ARG A 388 10.95 -15.67 -8.59
CA ARG A 388 11.43 -14.35 -8.18
C ARG A 388 11.93 -13.53 -9.37
N LEU A 389 12.35 -14.22 -10.43
CA LEU A 389 12.81 -13.61 -11.66
C LEU A 389 12.47 -14.52 -12.85
N THR A 390 11.90 -13.93 -13.90
CA THR A 390 11.65 -14.57 -15.19
C THR A 390 12.61 -14.00 -16.23
N ILE A 391 13.29 -14.88 -16.96
CA ILE A 391 14.26 -14.50 -17.99
C ILE A 391 13.87 -15.19 -19.29
N TYR A 392 13.90 -14.48 -20.41
CA TYR A 392 13.67 -15.08 -21.72
C TYR A 392 14.99 -15.32 -22.44
N VAL A 393 15.32 -16.57 -22.75
CA VAL A 393 16.56 -16.92 -23.45
C VAL A 393 16.30 -17.45 -24.85
N CYS A 394 17.02 -16.96 -25.84
CA CYS A 394 17.04 -17.51 -27.20
C CYS A 394 18.41 -18.13 -27.48
N GLN A 395 18.43 -19.30 -28.12
CA GLN A 395 19.67 -19.89 -28.62
C GLN A 395 19.98 -19.30 -29.99
N GLU A 396 21.17 -18.72 -30.17
CA GLU A 396 21.64 -18.34 -31.49
C GLU A 396 21.99 -19.62 -32.28
N SER A 397 21.30 -19.85 -33.40
CA SER A 397 21.61 -21.00 -34.27
C SER A 397 22.84 -20.66 -35.14
N GLN A 398 23.77 -21.60 -35.29
CA GLN A 398 24.97 -21.42 -36.13
C GLN A 398 24.66 -21.00 -37.59
N GLN A 399 23.44 -21.29 -38.06
CA GLN A 399 22.95 -20.88 -39.40
C GLN A 399 22.68 -19.36 -39.52
N ALA A 400 22.35 -18.67 -38.42
CA ALA A 400 22.15 -17.21 -38.43
C ALA A 400 23.47 -16.45 -38.60
N ARG A 401 24.56 -16.98 -38.03
CA ARG A 401 25.93 -16.43 -38.11
C ARG A 401 26.50 -16.48 -39.53
N GLU A 402 26.17 -17.53 -40.30
CA GLU A 402 26.58 -17.67 -41.71
C GLU A 402 25.73 -16.83 -42.68
N GLN A 403 24.46 -16.56 -42.35
CA GLN A 403 23.59 -15.70 -43.16
C GLN A 403 23.92 -14.21 -42.99
N GLN A 404 24.34 -13.76 -41.80
CA GLN A 404 24.81 -12.38 -41.61
C GLN A 404 26.10 -12.06 -42.38
N LEU A 405 26.98 -13.04 -42.62
CA LEU A 405 28.24 -12.83 -43.35
C LEU A 405 28.08 -12.78 -44.89
N LYS A 406 26.90 -13.11 -45.45
CA LYS A 406 26.70 -13.17 -46.91
C LYS A 406 25.85 -12.04 -47.50
N HIS A 407 25.15 -11.24 -46.71
CA HIS A 407 24.35 -10.12 -47.21
C HIS A 407 25.06 -8.77 -47.02
N GLU A 408 26.13 -8.55 -47.78
CA GLU A 408 26.59 -7.17 -48.10
C GLU A 408 25.89 -6.58 -49.33
N ASN A 409 25.03 -7.33 -50.02
CA ASN A 409 24.28 -6.80 -51.15
C ASN A 409 22.78 -7.14 -51.05
N GLY A 410 21.99 -6.07 -50.98
CA GLY A 410 20.64 -5.90 -51.53
C GLY A 410 19.64 -7.06 -51.43
N ASP A 411 18.67 -6.85 -50.53
CA ASP A 411 17.26 -7.23 -50.68
C ASP A 411 16.88 -8.71 -50.42
N ALA A 412 16.58 -9.03 -49.15
CA ALA A 412 15.55 -9.98 -48.74
C ALA A 412 15.31 -9.85 -47.23
N SER A 413 14.09 -9.46 -46.84
CA SER A 413 13.61 -9.48 -45.45
C SER A 413 13.38 -10.93 -44.98
N ALA A 414 14.46 -11.70 -44.78
CA ALA A 414 14.40 -12.91 -44.00
C ALA A 414 14.30 -12.50 -42.52
N SER A 415 13.08 -12.37 -42.00
CA SER A 415 12.86 -12.21 -40.58
C SER A 415 13.37 -13.46 -39.87
N THR A 416 14.59 -13.43 -39.35
CA THR A 416 15.14 -14.47 -38.50
C THR A 416 14.24 -14.58 -37.27
N PHE A 417 13.42 -15.63 -37.18
CA PHE A 417 12.53 -15.84 -36.05
C PHE A 417 13.35 -16.35 -34.85
N PHE A 418 13.53 -15.50 -33.85
CA PHE A 418 14.13 -15.89 -32.58
C PHE A 418 13.08 -16.58 -31.69
N VAL A 419 13.30 -17.84 -31.34
CA VAL A 419 12.45 -18.57 -30.39
C VAL A 419 13.03 -18.40 -28.99
N TYR A 420 12.32 -17.64 -28.16
CA TYR A 420 12.68 -17.42 -26.76
C TYR A 420 12.00 -18.47 -25.86
N HIS A 421 12.75 -18.95 -24.87
CA HIS A 421 12.31 -19.86 -23.83
C HIS A 421 12.33 -19.14 -22.49
N ALA A 422 11.29 -19.31 -21.69
CA ALA A 422 11.24 -18.73 -20.36
C ALA A 422 12.00 -19.60 -19.35
N ILE A 423 12.96 -18.99 -18.66
CA ILE A 423 13.63 -19.52 -17.48
C ILE A 423 13.06 -18.83 -16.25
N TYR A 424 12.62 -19.64 -15.30
CA TYR A 424 12.05 -19.19 -14.03
C TYR A 424 13.05 -19.48 -12.92
N LEU A 425 13.48 -18.43 -12.21
CA LEU A 425 14.40 -18.53 -11.08
C LEU A 425 13.63 -18.31 -9.77
N GLU A 426 13.72 -19.29 -8.88
CA GLU A 426 13.14 -19.23 -7.53
C GLU A 426 14.15 -18.70 -6.51
N GLU A 427 15.44 -18.89 -6.77
CA GLU A 427 16.61 -18.43 -6.03
C GLU A 427 17.48 -17.57 -6.97
N LEU A 428 17.72 -16.31 -6.62
CA LEU A 428 18.49 -15.38 -7.46
C LEU A 428 20.01 -15.67 -7.37
N THR A 429 20.40 -16.86 -7.83
CA THR A 429 21.75 -17.41 -7.75
C THR A 429 22.24 -17.87 -9.11
N ALA A 430 23.55 -17.77 -9.33
CA ALA A 430 24.21 -18.23 -10.53
C ALA A 430 24.14 -19.76 -10.65
N GLY A 431 24.07 -20.47 -9.52
CA GLY A 431 23.86 -21.91 -9.47
C GLY A 431 22.55 -22.32 -10.12
N GLU A 432 21.41 -21.75 -9.69
CA GLU A 432 20.10 -22.09 -10.27
C GLU A 432 20.04 -21.73 -11.75
N LEU A 433 20.54 -20.54 -12.14
CA LEU A 433 20.58 -20.13 -13.54
C LEU A 433 21.37 -21.12 -14.40
N THR A 434 22.51 -21.60 -13.91
CA THR A 434 23.34 -22.62 -14.58
C THR A 434 22.57 -23.92 -14.77
N GLU A 435 21.86 -24.38 -13.75
CA GLU A 435 21.07 -25.62 -13.83
C GLU A 435 19.92 -25.50 -14.84
N LYS A 436 19.20 -24.38 -14.85
CA LYS A 436 18.07 -24.16 -15.77
C LYS A 436 18.54 -24.02 -17.22
N ILE A 437 19.67 -23.35 -17.45
CA ILE A 437 20.30 -23.28 -18.76
C ILE A 437 20.74 -24.69 -19.19
N ALA A 438 21.43 -25.43 -18.33
CA ALA A 438 21.85 -26.79 -18.65
C ALA A 438 20.68 -27.71 -19.03
N GLN A 439 19.55 -27.60 -18.31
CA GLN A 439 18.31 -28.31 -18.64
C GLN A 439 17.77 -27.92 -20.02
N LEU A 440 17.76 -26.62 -20.35
CA LEU A 440 17.28 -26.12 -21.63
C LEU A 440 18.10 -26.64 -22.81
N PHE A 441 19.42 -26.78 -22.64
CA PHE A 441 20.31 -27.36 -23.65
C PHE A 441 20.45 -28.89 -23.57
N SER A 442 19.77 -29.55 -22.63
CA SER A 442 19.90 -31.00 -22.38
C SER A 442 21.35 -31.45 -22.11
N ILE A 443 22.11 -30.64 -21.37
CA ILE A 443 23.50 -30.88 -20.98
C ILE A 443 23.63 -31.01 -19.46
N SER A 444 24.77 -31.51 -19.00
CA SER A 444 25.05 -31.54 -17.56
C SER A 444 25.42 -30.14 -17.05
N PRO A 445 24.92 -29.67 -15.88
CA PRO A 445 25.36 -28.41 -15.29
C PRO A 445 26.88 -28.34 -15.07
N ARG A 446 27.54 -29.50 -14.89
CA ARG A 446 29.01 -29.60 -14.75
C ARG A 446 29.77 -29.28 -16.04
N GLN A 447 29.10 -29.31 -17.19
CA GLN A 447 29.68 -28.91 -18.47
C GLN A 447 29.75 -27.39 -18.59
N ILE A 448 28.92 -26.66 -17.85
CA ILE A 448 28.94 -25.20 -17.81
C ILE A 448 29.93 -24.76 -16.72
N ASN A 449 31.09 -24.27 -17.14
CA ASN A 449 32.12 -23.83 -16.19
C ASN A 449 31.78 -22.46 -15.59
N GLN A 450 31.46 -21.48 -16.44
CA GLN A 450 31.13 -20.11 -16.04
C GLN A 450 30.15 -19.48 -17.03
N ILE A 451 29.32 -18.57 -16.52
CA ILE A 451 28.38 -17.76 -17.31
C ILE A 451 28.88 -16.32 -17.29
N PHE A 452 28.98 -15.70 -18.45
CA PHE A 452 29.37 -14.28 -18.59
C PHE A 452 28.25 -13.50 -19.26
N LYS A 453 28.09 -12.23 -18.89
CA LYS A 453 27.26 -11.22 -19.58
C LYS A 453 28.14 -10.27 -20.39
N GLN A 454 27.80 -10.04 -21.65
CA GLN A 454 28.51 -9.04 -22.47
C GLN A 454 28.08 -7.60 -22.08
N GLY A 455 29.07 -6.72 -21.95
CA GLY A 455 28.89 -5.28 -21.75
C GLY A 455 28.89 -4.48 -23.05
N PRO A 456 28.58 -3.17 -23.00
CA PRO A 456 28.44 -2.29 -24.18
C PRO A 456 29.69 -2.19 -25.08
N THR A 457 30.87 -2.51 -24.54
CA THR A 457 32.17 -2.46 -25.24
C THR A 457 32.70 -3.86 -25.61
N GLY A 458 31.86 -4.89 -25.51
CA GLY A 458 32.27 -6.27 -25.76
C GLY A 458 33.06 -6.93 -24.63
N ILE A 459 33.13 -6.29 -23.46
CA ILE A 459 33.73 -6.89 -22.26
C ILE A 459 32.85 -8.02 -21.71
N HIS A 460 33.48 -9.08 -21.22
CA HIS A 460 32.80 -10.22 -20.61
C HIS A 460 32.80 -10.05 -19.09
N VAL A 461 31.62 -9.93 -18.50
CA VAL A 461 31.43 -9.76 -17.06
C VAL A 461 30.91 -11.07 -16.47
N LEU A 462 31.60 -11.65 -15.49
CA LEU A 462 31.17 -12.89 -14.84
C LEU A 462 29.81 -12.69 -14.14
N VAL A 463 28.86 -13.58 -14.40
CA VAL A 463 27.54 -13.53 -13.76
C VAL A 463 27.63 -14.11 -12.35
N SER A 464 27.53 -13.23 -11.35
CA SER A 464 27.46 -13.59 -9.93
C SER A 464 26.01 -13.58 -9.41
N ASP A 465 25.80 -14.12 -8.20
CA ASP A 465 24.50 -14.05 -7.52
C ASP A 465 24.01 -12.61 -7.36
N GLU A 466 24.91 -11.69 -7.00
CA GLU A 466 24.62 -10.26 -6.89
C GLU A 466 24.19 -9.65 -8.23
N MET A 467 24.80 -10.10 -9.33
CA MET A 467 24.45 -9.64 -10.66
C MET A 467 23.05 -10.10 -11.08
N ILE A 468 22.67 -11.35 -10.77
CA ILE A 468 21.34 -11.89 -11.06
C ILE A 468 20.27 -11.18 -10.24
N GLN A 469 20.57 -10.82 -8.99
CA GLN A 469 19.65 -10.03 -8.16
C GLN A 469 19.34 -8.64 -8.73
N ASN A 470 20.22 -8.10 -9.58
CA ASN A 470 20.05 -6.82 -10.25
C ASN A 470 19.48 -6.94 -11.67
N PHE A 471 19.17 -8.15 -12.15
CA PHE A 471 18.49 -8.30 -13.44
C PHE A 471 17.05 -7.79 -13.34
N GLN A 472 16.60 -7.13 -14.41
CA GLN A 472 15.21 -6.74 -14.56
C GLN A 472 14.36 -7.98 -14.85
N ASP A 473 13.14 -8.01 -14.33
CA ASP A 473 12.19 -9.08 -14.63
C ASP A 473 11.80 -9.04 -16.11
N GLU A 474 11.57 -10.22 -16.68
CA GLU A 474 11.20 -10.42 -18.09
C GLU A 474 12.29 -9.96 -19.10
N VAL A 475 13.55 -9.92 -18.67
CA VAL A 475 14.67 -9.54 -19.54
C VAL A 475 14.97 -10.60 -20.61
N CYS A 476 15.25 -10.14 -21.84
CA CYS A 476 15.50 -10.98 -23.01
C CYS A 476 16.99 -11.11 -23.32
N PHE A 477 17.45 -12.34 -23.43
CA PHE A 477 18.84 -12.75 -23.49
C PHE A 477 19.09 -13.69 -24.69
N ILE A 478 20.20 -13.49 -25.42
CA ILE A 478 20.65 -14.42 -26.46
C ILE A 478 21.84 -15.24 -25.93
N LEU A 479 21.82 -16.55 -26.11
CA LEU A 479 22.85 -17.46 -25.65
C LEU A 479 23.77 -17.86 -26.81
N ASP A 480 25.08 -17.67 -26.60
CA ASP A 480 26.15 -18.14 -27.50
C ASP A 480 27.09 -19.09 -26.74
N THR A 481 27.82 -19.93 -27.47
CA THR A 481 28.75 -20.92 -26.90
C THR A 481 30.17 -20.63 -27.39
N MET A 482 31.16 -20.65 -26.50
CA MET A 482 32.57 -20.63 -26.90
C MET A 482 33.34 -21.84 -26.39
N LYS A 483 34.27 -22.34 -27.19
CA LYS A 483 35.15 -23.46 -26.82
C LYS A 483 36.38 -22.92 -26.09
N GLY A 484 36.66 -23.46 -24.92
CA GLY A 484 37.92 -23.16 -24.21
C GLY A 484 39.11 -23.83 -24.88
N THR A 485 40.27 -23.20 -24.76
CA THR A 485 41.53 -23.65 -25.37
C THR A 485 42.18 -24.84 -24.67
N GLU A 486 41.71 -25.23 -23.48
CA GLU A 486 42.21 -26.41 -22.77
C GLU A 486 41.05 -27.25 -22.23
N SER A 487 40.92 -28.46 -22.80
CA SER A 487 39.99 -29.53 -22.40
C SER A 487 38.55 -29.40 -22.88
N GLN A 488 37.99 -30.57 -23.19
CA GLN A 488 36.72 -30.91 -23.82
C GLN A 488 35.46 -30.50 -23.01
N TRP A 489 35.36 -29.23 -22.60
CA TRP A 489 34.20 -28.68 -21.87
C TRP A 489 33.77 -27.37 -22.55
N ASP A 490 32.53 -27.33 -23.03
CA ASP A 490 31.95 -26.18 -23.75
C ASP A 490 31.54 -25.07 -22.75
N PHE A 491 31.98 -23.83 -22.97
CA PHE A 491 31.56 -22.67 -22.15
C PHE A 491 30.27 -22.08 -22.74
N PHE A 492 29.27 -21.83 -21.89
CA PHE A 492 28.00 -21.17 -22.29
C PHE A 492 28.02 -19.70 -21.86
N PHE A 493 27.89 -18.79 -22.83
CA PHE A 493 27.74 -17.36 -22.60
C PHE A 493 26.27 -16.99 -22.48
N LEU A 494 26.02 -15.95 -21.70
CA LEU A 494 24.73 -15.29 -21.59
C LEU A 494 24.90 -13.87 -22.20
N LEU A 495 24.09 -13.54 -23.19
CA LEU A 495 23.76 -12.20 -23.72
C LEU A 495 24.67 -11.38 -24.63
N MET A 496 24.02 -10.99 -25.72
CA MET A 496 23.78 -9.59 -26.08
C MET A 496 22.41 -9.10 -25.55
N ILE A 497 22.33 -7.87 -25.00
CA ILE A 497 21.07 -7.16 -24.71
C ILE A 497 20.62 -6.52 -26.02
N HIS A 498 19.32 -6.61 -26.34
CA HIS A 498 18.74 -5.73 -27.37
C HIS A 498 18.01 -4.54 -26.74
#